data_AF-A0A7W7S618-F1
#
_entry.id   AF-A0A7W7S618-F1
#
_cell.length_a   1.000
_cell.length_b   1.000
_cell.length_c   1.000
_cell.angle_alpha   90.00
_cell.angle_beta   90.00
_cell.angle_gamma   90.00
#
_symmetry.space_group_name_H-M   'P 1'
#
loop_
_entity.id
_entity.type
_entity.pdbx_description
1 polymer ?
#
loop_
_entity_poly.entity_id
_entity_poly.type
_entity_poly.pdbx_seq_one_letter_code
_entity_poly.pdbx_strand_id
1 'polypeptide(L)'
;MIDEFAKDNLHGRLRRDRKALLWKLDGLSEYDARRPLTATGTNLLGLVKHVASVEARYFGEVFGRPSPEPLPRWQDSDGSDLWATEDETRDQIIGFYRRTWEHDGVPWSGVAGILE
;
A
#
# COMPACT_ATOMS: atom_id res chain seq x y z
N MET A 1 -2.17 14.11 -25.41
CA MET A 1 -2.74 15.25 -24.66
C MET A 1 -3.77 14.79 -23.61
N ILE A 2 -4.62 13.81 -23.92
CA ILE A 2 -5.49 13.14 -22.93
C ILE A 2 -4.66 12.32 -21.92
N ASP A 3 -3.59 11.66 -22.38
CA ASP A 3 -2.82 10.74 -21.53
C ASP A 3 -2.10 11.42 -20.36
N GLU A 4 -1.46 12.58 -20.57
CA GLU A 4 -0.80 13.32 -19.48
C GLU A 4 -1.82 13.86 -18.48
N PHE A 5 -2.95 14.39 -18.95
CA PHE A 5 -4.03 14.82 -18.07
C PHE A 5 -4.61 13.65 -17.24
N ALA A 6 -4.84 12.49 -17.88
CA ALA A 6 -5.32 11.30 -17.21
C ALA A 6 -4.31 10.80 -16.17
N LYS A 7 -3.02 10.78 -16.52
CA LYS A 7 -1.93 10.38 -15.63
C LYS A 7 -1.82 11.30 -14.42
N ASP A 8 -1.85 12.62 -14.62
CA ASP A 8 -1.83 13.60 -13.53
C ASP A 8 -3.05 13.47 -12.63
N ASN A 9 -4.24 13.22 -13.20
CA ASN A 9 -5.46 12.99 -12.43
C ASN A 9 -5.35 11.74 -11.56
N LEU A 10 -4.88 10.62 -12.12
CA LEU A 10 -4.70 9.36 -11.39
C LEU A 10 -3.64 9.49 -10.29
N HIS A 11 -2.50 10.10 -10.57
CA HIS A 11 -1.47 10.38 -9.57
C HIS A 11 -1.99 11.30 -8.44
N GLY A 12 -2.73 12.35 -8.79
CA GLY A 12 -3.35 13.26 -7.83
C GLY A 12 -4.34 12.53 -6.93
N ARG A 13 -5.19 11.67 -7.50
CA ARG A 13 -6.14 10.85 -6.76
C ARG A 13 -5.45 9.86 -5.84
N LEU A 14 -4.46 9.11 -6.35
CA LEU A 14 -3.70 8.14 -5.57
C LEU A 14 -3.03 8.82 -4.36
N ARG A 15 -2.36 9.96 -4.56
CA ARG A 15 -1.73 10.73 -3.47
C ARG A 15 -2.73 11.20 -2.42
N ARG A 16 -3.92 11.64 -2.84
CA ARG A 16 -4.98 12.07 -1.93
C ARG A 16 -5.52 10.89 -1.10
N ASP A 17 -5.79 9.76 -1.74
CA ASP A 17 -6.36 8.58 -1.08
C ASP A 17 -5.35 7.99 -0.08
N ARG A 18 -4.08 7.92 -0.46
CA ARG A 18 -2.92 7.60 0.38
C ARG A 18 -2.84 8.46 1.65
N LYS A 19 -2.87 9.78 1.49
CA LYS A 19 -2.87 10.73 2.63
C LYS A 19 -4.10 10.56 3.52
N ALA A 20 -5.27 10.36 2.93
CA ALA A 20 -6.50 10.17 3.69
C ALA A 20 -6.48 8.90 4.56
N LEU A 21 -5.82 7.83 4.09
CA LEU A 21 -5.70 6.59 4.85
C LEU A 21 -4.85 6.78 6.12
N LEU A 22 -3.70 7.46 6.00
CA LEU A 22 -2.86 7.80 7.15
C LEU A 22 -3.53 8.80 8.09
N TRP A 23 -4.16 9.84 7.55
CA TRP A 23 -4.87 10.85 8.35
C TRP A 23 -5.97 10.23 9.23
N LYS A 24 -6.63 9.17 8.78
CA LYS A 24 -7.65 8.46 9.57
C LYS A 24 -7.09 7.76 10.81
N LEU A 25 -5.77 7.57 10.91
CA LEU A 25 -5.12 7.05 12.12
C LEU A 25 -4.69 8.15 13.10
N ASP A 26 -4.67 9.42 12.66
CA ASP A 26 -4.18 10.52 13.48
C ASP A 26 -5.08 10.73 14.71
N GLY A 27 -4.45 10.82 15.88
CA GLY A 27 -5.15 11.00 17.16
C GLY A 27 -5.84 9.76 17.72
N LEU A 28 -5.82 8.62 17.02
CA LEU A 28 -6.38 7.36 17.55
C LEU A 28 -5.42 6.69 18.53
N SER A 29 -5.98 6.13 19.61
CA SER A 29 -5.26 5.23 20.51
C SER A 29 -4.82 3.94 19.78
N GLU A 30 -3.85 3.20 20.32
CA GLU A 30 -3.46 1.88 19.78
C GLU A 30 -4.66 0.92 19.70
N TYR A 31 -5.52 0.95 20.72
CA TYR A 31 -6.73 0.16 20.74
C TYR A 31 -7.69 0.56 19.61
N ASP A 32 -7.97 1.86 19.43
CA ASP A 32 -8.95 2.32 18.44
C ASP A 32 -8.49 2.09 17.00
N ALA A 33 -7.18 2.11 16.75
CA ALA A 33 -6.64 1.77 15.43
C ALA A 33 -6.80 0.28 15.09
N ARG A 34 -6.80 -0.59 16.11
CA ARG A 34 -6.83 -2.07 15.95
C ARG A 34 -8.20 -2.69 16.17
N ARG A 35 -9.13 -2.00 16.85
CA ARG A 35 -10.43 -2.58 17.17
C ARG A 35 -11.23 -2.86 15.90
N PRO A 36 -11.76 -4.08 15.71
CA PRO A 36 -12.69 -4.36 14.63
C PRO A 36 -13.99 -3.57 14.81
N LEU A 37 -14.51 -3.01 13.71
CA LEU A 37 -15.82 -2.33 13.70
C LEU A 37 -16.86 -3.07 12.85
N THR A 38 -16.46 -4.17 12.22
CA THR A 38 -17.31 -5.02 11.38
C THR A 38 -17.15 -6.49 11.78
N ALA A 39 -18.15 -7.32 11.46
CA ALA A 39 -18.11 -8.75 11.73
C ALA A 39 -16.98 -9.51 11.00
N THR A 40 -16.42 -8.91 9.94
CA THR A 40 -15.29 -9.44 9.18
C THR A 40 -13.93 -9.25 9.87
N GLY A 41 -13.89 -8.62 11.05
CA GLY A 41 -12.64 -8.40 11.79
C GLY A 41 -11.82 -7.20 11.28
N THR A 42 -12.28 -6.50 10.25
CA THR A 42 -11.57 -5.37 9.63
C THR A 42 -11.45 -4.20 10.61
N ASN A 43 -10.25 -3.63 10.67
CA ASN A 43 -9.92 -2.44 11.46
C ASN A 43 -9.10 -1.43 10.64
N LEU A 44 -8.95 -0.21 11.14
CA LEU A 44 -8.30 0.88 10.38
C LEU A 44 -6.81 0.61 10.12
N LEU A 45 -6.10 0.04 11.11
CA LEU A 45 -4.69 -0.29 10.94
C LEU A 45 -4.49 -1.44 9.93
N GLY A 46 -5.37 -2.44 9.96
CA GLY A 46 -5.44 -3.51 8.99
C GLY A 46 -5.72 -3.02 7.57
N LEU A 47 -6.58 -2.01 7.40
CA LEU A 47 -6.78 -1.39 6.09
C LEU A 47 -5.50 -0.74 5.54
N VAL A 48 -4.69 -0.09 6.40
CA VAL A 48 -3.39 0.44 5.99
C VAL A 48 -2.44 -0.68 5.55
N LYS A 49 -2.35 -1.76 6.33
CA LYS A 49 -1.53 -2.94 6.02
C LYS A 49 -1.93 -3.59 4.70
N HIS A 50 -3.23 -3.80 4.50
CA HIS A 50 -3.78 -4.40 3.29
C HIS A 50 -3.47 -3.54 2.06
N VAL A 51 -3.75 -2.23 2.12
CA VAL A 51 -3.48 -1.33 0.99
C VAL A 51 -1.99 -1.24 0.69
N ALA A 52 -1.12 -1.22 1.71
CA ALA A 52 0.32 -1.26 1.51
C ALA A 52 0.79 -2.53 0.77
N SER A 53 0.23 -3.69 1.12
CA SER A 53 0.53 -4.97 0.50
C SER A 53 0.03 -5.05 -0.95
N VAL A 54 -1.19 -4.57 -1.18
CA VAL A 54 -1.81 -4.51 -2.52
C VAL A 54 -1.03 -3.57 -3.44
N GLU A 55 -0.70 -2.36 -2.99
CA GLU A 55 0.06 -1.39 -3.79
C GLU A 55 1.45 -1.92 -4.13
N ALA A 56 2.19 -2.43 -3.15
CA ALA A 56 3.54 -2.96 -3.34
C ALA A 56 3.59 -4.13 -4.33
N ARG A 57 2.59 -5.03 -4.27
CA ARG A 57 2.49 -6.14 -5.21
C ARG A 57 2.01 -5.68 -6.58
N TYR A 58 0.89 -4.96 -6.65
CA TYR A 58 0.26 -4.59 -7.92
C TYR A 58 1.17 -3.70 -8.76
N PHE A 59 1.70 -2.62 -8.19
CA PHE A 59 2.60 -1.74 -8.91
C PHE A 59 3.93 -2.42 -9.19
N GLY A 60 4.39 -3.30 -8.31
CA GLY A 60 5.60 -4.05 -8.55
C GLY A 60 5.51 -5.04 -9.71
N GLU A 61 4.40 -5.76 -9.82
CA GLU A 61 4.16 -6.68 -10.94
C GLU A 61 3.88 -5.92 -12.24
N VAL A 62 3.02 -4.90 -12.21
CA VAL A 62 2.61 -4.13 -13.40
C VAL A 62 3.77 -3.32 -13.99
N PHE A 63 4.63 -2.75 -13.14
CA PHE A 63 5.75 -1.92 -13.59
C PHE A 63 7.11 -2.64 -13.54
N GLY A 64 7.16 -3.94 -13.26
CA GLY A 64 8.39 -4.72 -13.25
C GLY A 64 9.38 -4.31 -12.15
N ARG A 65 8.87 -3.90 -10.98
CA ARG A 65 9.64 -3.45 -9.82
C ARG A 65 9.20 -4.24 -8.59
N PRO A 66 9.73 -5.45 -8.35
CA PRO A 66 9.25 -6.27 -7.25
C PRO A 66 9.36 -5.53 -5.91
N SER A 67 8.36 -5.73 -5.05
CA SER A 67 8.32 -5.16 -3.70
C SER A 67 9.66 -5.40 -2.98
N PRO A 68 10.19 -4.38 -2.25
CA PRO A 68 11.43 -4.52 -1.50
C PRO A 68 11.31 -5.55 -0.35
N GLU A 69 10.09 -5.82 0.11
CA GLU A 69 9.79 -6.84 1.12
C GLU A 69 9.06 -8.02 0.45
N PRO A 70 9.38 -9.29 0.81
CA PRO A 70 8.69 -10.46 0.27
C PRO A 70 7.21 -10.43 0.62
N LEU A 71 6.35 -10.54 -0.39
CA LEU A 71 4.91 -10.65 -0.22
C LEU A 71 4.44 -12.06 -0.63
N PRO A 72 3.36 -12.60 -0.04
CA PRO A 72 2.72 -13.82 -0.53
C PRO A 72 2.39 -13.74 -2.02
N ARG A 73 2.03 -14.84 -2.68
CA ARG A 73 1.43 -14.75 -4.03
C ARG A 73 -0.04 -14.34 -3.91
N TRP A 74 -0.63 -13.84 -5.00
CA TRP A 74 -2.07 -13.56 -5.04
C TRP A 74 -2.93 -14.77 -4.68
N GLN A 75 -2.56 -15.96 -5.17
CA GLN A 75 -3.31 -17.20 -4.91
C GLN A 75 -3.15 -17.70 -3.46
N ASP A 76 -2.11 -17.28 -2.77
CA ASP A 76 -1.78 -17.73 -1.41
C ASP A 76 -2.21 -16.70 -0.35
N SER A 77 -2.96 -15.67 -0.75
CA SER A 77 -3.44 -14.62 0.15
C SER A 77 -4.54 -15.18 1.08
N ASP A 78 -4.21 -15.34 2.36
CA ASP A 78 -5.11 -15.85 3.40
C ASP A 78 -5.87 -14.75 4.16
N GLY A 79 -5.66 -13.48 3.77
CA GLY A 79 -6.27 -12.32 4.41
C GLY A 79 -5.54 -11.85 5.66
N SER A 80 -4.37 -12.39 5.99
CA SER A 80 -3.54 -11.95 7.13
C SER A 80 -3.10 -10.48 7.09
N ASP A 81 -3.23 -9.82 5.93
CA ASP A 81 -3.00 -8.39 5.76
C ASP A 81 -4.21 -7.51 6.13
N LEU A 82 -5.38 -8.11 6.40
CA LEU A 82 -6.61 -7.40 6.78
C LEU A 82 -6.63 -6.98 8.26
N TRP A 83 -5.67 -7.44 9.07
CA TRP A 83 -5.51 -7.06 10.47
C TRP A 83 -4.02 -6.97 10.86
N ALA A 84 -3.73 -6.21 11.92
CA ALA A 84 -2.43 -6.19 12.56
C ALA A 84 -2.37 -7.25 13.66
N THR A 85 -1.33 -8.07 13.69
CA THR A 85 -1.07 -9.02 14.79
C THR A 85 -0.58 -8.27 16.05
N GLU A 86 -0.50 -8.97 17.17
CA GLU A 86 0.02 -8.39 18.43
C GLU A 86 1.47 -7.91 18.30
N ASP A 87 2.30 -8.64 17.56
CA ASP A 87 3.71 -8.34 17.34
C ASP A 87 3.95 -7.20 16.33
N GLU A 88 2.95 -6.89 15.51
CA GLU A 88 3.04 -5.81 14.52
C GLU A 88 2.66 -4.47 15.15
N THR A 89 3.58 -3.52 15.14
CA THR A 89 3.34 -2.16 15.61
C THR A 89 2.72 -1.27 14.54
N ARG A 90 2.01 -0.23 14.97
CA ARG A 90 1.49 0.82 14.07
C ARG A 90 2.60 1.42 13.21
N ASP A 91 3.75 1.73 13.81
CA ASP A 91 4.85 2.38 13.12
C ASP A 91 5.50 1.49 12.07
N GLN A 92 5.59 0.17 12.31
CA GLN A 92 6.05 -0.77 11.30
C GLN A 92 5.12 -0.79 10.08
N ILE A 93 3.80 -0.83 10.30
CA ILE A 93 2.80 -0.85 9.23
C ILE A 93 2.80 0.48 8.45
N ILE A 94 2.81 1.62 9.14
CA ILE A 94 2.89 2.95 8.49
C ILE A 94 4.22 3.10 7.75
N GLY A 95 5.31 2.60 8.34
CA GLY A 95 6.64 2.59 7.72
C GLY A 95 6.67 1.79 6.43
N PHE A 96 6.09 0.58 6.43
CA PHE A 96 5.94 -0.24 5.23
C PHE A 96 5.12 0.51 4.17
N TYR A 97 3.98 1.09 4.55
CA TYR A 97 3.14 1.83 3.61
C TYR A 97 3.87 3.02 2.95
N ARG A 98 4.68 3.76 3.72
CA ARG A 98 5.49 4.86 3.18
C ARG A 98 6.57 4.39 2.22
N ARG A 99 7.26 3.28 2.51
CA ARG A 99 8.24 2.67 1.60
C ARG A 99 7.59 2.24 0.28
N THR A 100 6.38 1.69 0.33
CA THR A 100 5.59 1.37 -0.87
C THR A 100 5.31 2.62 -1.71
N TRP A 101 4.94 3.74 -1.09
CA TRP A 101 4.69 4.99 -1.85
C TRP A 101 5.92 5.49 -2.58
N GLU A 102 7.08 5.44 -1.93
CA GLU A 102 8.36 5.84 -2.52
C GLU A 102 8.69 4.95 -3.71
N HIS A 103 8.54 3.64 -3.54
CA HIS A 103 8.75 2.63 -4.58
C HIS A 103 7.86 2.85 -5.83
N ASP A 104 6.57 3.12 -5.62
CA ASP A 104 5.61 3.31 -6.70
C ASP A 104 5.74 4.69 -7.38
N GLY A 105 6.28 5.67 -6.65
CA GLY A 105 6.45 7.05 -7.10
C GLY A 105 7.65 7.27 -8.03
N VAL A 106 8.57 6.30 -8.16
CA VAL A 106 9.76 6.43 -9.01
C VAL A 106 9.34 6.43 -10.50
N PRO A 107 9.73 7.39 -11.33
CA PRO A 107 9.50 7.33 -12.78
C PRO A 107 10.26 6.16 -13.42
N TRP A 108 9.68 5.54 -14.45
CA TRP A 108 10.37 4.51 -15.24
C TRP A 108 11.56 5.12 -15.99
N SER A 109 12.78 4.71 -15.66
CA SER A 109 13.99 5.13 -16.36
C SER A 109 14.86 3.98 -16.87
N GLY A 110 14.34 2.76 -17.02
CA GLY A 110 15.22 1.63 -17.34
C GLY A 110 14.56 0.35 -17.85
N VAL A 111 14.09 0.37 -19.10
CA VAL A 111 14.26 -0.77 -20.02
C VAL A 111 14.62 -0.21 -21.40
N ALA A 112 15.80 0.38 -21.48
CA ALA A 112 16.59 0.38 -22.71
C ALA A 112 17.66 -0.69 -22.50
N GLY A 113 17.33 -1.94 -22.81
CA GLY A 113 18.25 -3.06 -22.54
C GLY A 113 17.72 -4.45 -22.86
N ILE A 114 16.70 -4.57 -23.72
CA ILE A 114 16.32 -5.85 -24.35
C ILE A 114 16.04 -5.57 -25.82
N LEU A 115 17.06 -5.09 -26.53
CA LEU A 115 17.28 -5.22 -27.98
C LEU A 115 18.76 -4.88 -28.25
N GLU A 116 19.66 -5.79 -27.88
CA GLU A 116 20.90 -6.03 -28.61
C GLU A 116 21.02 -7.54 -28.85
#